data_AF-A0A2N7PZ97-F1
#
_entry.id   AF-A0A2N7PZ97-F1
#
_cell.length_a   1.000
_cell.length_b   1.000
_cell.length_c   1.000
_cell.angle_alpha   90.00
_cell.angle_beta   90.00
_cell.angle_gamma   90.00
#
_symmetry.space_group_name_H-M   'P 1'
#
loop_
_entity.id
_entity.type
_entity.pdbx_description
1 polymer ?
#
loop_
_entity_poly.entity_id
_entity_poly.type
_entity_poly.pdbx_seq_one_letter_code
_entity_poly.pdbx_strand_id
1 'polypeptide(L)'
;MKEIKVYYSVQTLLDLGKSVSQIARELEIDRKTAKKIIGKVKSGEIEPPFIQRKSTLDDHKEFLLDSLQNRLSVKLMHQKLLEEKSVLLSYFRRKKVCSQTKRSKLPLYASNYSARDRKSK
;
A
#
# COMPACT_ATOMS: atom_id res chain seq x y z
N MET A 1 9.39 -12.23 21.17
CA MET A 1 8.62 -11.28 20.34
C MET A 1 8.67 -9.80 20.81
N LYS A 2 9.16 -9.47 22.01
CA LYS A 2 9.22 -8.07 22.48
C LYS A 2 10.30 -7.22 21.80
N GLU A 3 11.49 -7.78 21.57
CA GLU A 3 12.64 -7.03 21.04
C GLU A 3 12.35 -6.42 19.68
N ILE A 4 11.86 -7.24 18.75
CA ILE A 4 11.54 -6.85 17.36
C ILE A 4 10.59 -5.63 17.32
N LYS A 5 9.56 -5.59 18.18
CA LYS A 5 8.62 -4.45 18.24
C LYS A 5 9.30 -3.14 18.68
N VAL A 6 10.24 -3.20 19.62
CA VAL A 6 10.92 -2.00 20.14
C VAL A 6 11.79 -1.34 19.07
N TYR A 7 12.52 -2.14 18.28
CA TYR A 7 13.36 -1.62 17.19
C TYR A 7 12.56 -0.79 16.17
N TYR A 8 11.36 -1.25 15.81
CA TYR A 8 10.50 -0.55 14.85
C TYR A 8 9.93 0.74 15.42
N SER A 9 9.46 0.70 16.66
CA SER A 9 8.95 1.90 17.31
C SER A 9 10.03 2.97 17.40
N VAL A 10 11.28 2.59 17.70
CA VAL A 10 12.43 3.51 17.68
C VAL A 10 12.66 4.09 16.28
N GLN A 11 12.64 3.27 15.22
CA GLN A 11 12.79 3.75 13.84
C GLN A 11 11.68 4.75 13.47
N THR A 12 10.42 4.43 13.75
CA THR A 12 9.31 5.35 13.44
C THR A 12 9.41 6.67 14.19
N LEU A 13 9.82 6.65 15.46
CA LEU A 13 9.98 7.86 16.26
C LEU A 13 11.20 8.70 15.81
N LEU A 14 12.26 8.04 15.32
CA LEU A 14 13.37 8.73 14.66
C LEU A 14 12.93 9.44 13.37
N ASP A 15 12.15 8.76 12.53
CA ASP A 15 11.62 9.34 11.27
C ASP A 15 10.70 10.54 11.54
N LEU A 16 10.00 10.53 12.68
CA LEU A 16 9.21 11.65 13.17
C LEU A 16 10.06 12.80 13.76
N GLY A 17 11.38 12.66 13.79
CA GLY A 17 12.31 13.67 14.30
C GLY A 17 12.41 13.74 15.82
N LYS A 18 11.96 12.71 16.55
CA LYS A 18 12.03 12.72 18.01
C LYS A 18 13.45 12.51 18.53
N SER A 19 13.74 13.16 19.65
CA SER A 19 15.02 13.02 20.34
C SER A 19 15.13 11.69 21.09
N VAL A 20 16.36 11.21 21.33
CA VAL A 20 16.63 9.96 22.07
C VAL A 20 15.92 9.91 23.43
N SER A 21 15.87 11.04 24.13
CA SER A 21 15.23 11.14 25.44
C SER A 21 13.69 11.01 25.36
N GLN A 22 13.08 11.54 24.31
CA GLN A 22 11.64 11.38 24.07
C GLN A 22 11.31 9.92 23.73
N ILE A 23 12.10 9.31 22.84
CA ILE A 23 11.95 7.90 22.46
C ILE A 23 12.03 6.97 23.67
N ALA A 24 13.00 7.22 24.57
CA ALA A 24 13.17 6.44 25.79
C ALA A 24 11.95 6.55 26.73
N ARG A 25 11.38 7.74 26.88
CA ARG A 25 10.16 7.97 27.69
C ARG A 25 8.93 7.30 27.08
N GLU A 26 8.78 7.39 25.76
CA GLU A 26 7.60 6.92 25.04
C GLU A 26 7.54 5.39 24.93
N LEU A 27 8.71 4.74 24.93
CA LEU A 27 8.84 3.28 24.90
C LEU A 27 9.15 2.67 26.27
N GLU A 28 9.23 3.49 27.32
CA GLU A 28 9.58 3.08 28.68
C GLU A 28 10.88 2.23 28.75
N ILE A 29 11.87 2.61 27.95
CA ILE A 29 13.18 1.94 27.88
C ILE A 29 14.29 2.84 28.42
N ASP A 30 15.34 2.22 28.93
CA ASP A 30 16.53 2.97 29.34
C ASP A 30 17.15 3.73 28.16
N ARG A 31 17.66 4.94 28.45
CA ARG A 31 18.26 5.83 27.46
C ARG A 31 19.47 5.19 26.77
N LYS A 32 20.26 4.35 27.47
CA LYS A 32 21.40 3.66 26.84
C LYS A 32 20.93 2.61 25.85
N THR A 33 19.83 1.91 26.18
CA THR A 33 19.19 0.93 25.29
C THR A 33 18.63 1.60 24.05
N ALA A 34 17.91 2.72 24.20
CA ALA A 34 17.44 3.52 23.08
C ALA A 34 18.61 3.95 22.18
N LYS A 35 19.71 4.46 22.75
CA LYS A 35 20.90 4.88 21.99
C LYS A 35 21.54 3.72 21.20
N LYS A 36 21.66 2.52 21.80
CA LYS A 36 22.16 1.32 21.11
C LYS A 36 21.27 0.92 19.93
N ILE A 37 19.95 0.93 20.14
CA ILE A 37 18.97 0.59 19.11
C ILE A 37 19.05 1.58 17.94
N ILE A 38 19.09 2.88 18.22
CA ILE A 38 19.25 3.93 17.20
C ILE A 38 20.54 3.72 16.39
N GLY A 39 21.63 3.31 17.03
CA GLY A 39 22.88 2.99 16.35
C GLY A 39 22.74 1.86 15.33
N LYS A 40 22.13 0.74 15.75
CA LYS A 40 21.86 -0.43 14.89
C LYS A 40 20.90 -0.14 13.73
N VAL A 41 19.96 0.75 13.99
CA VAL A 41 18.98 1.20 13.00
C VAL A 41 19.64 2.08 11.95
N LYS A 42 20.51 3.02 12.35
CA LYS A 42 21.28 3.86 11.42
C LYS A 42 22.32 3.09 10.60
N SER A 43 22.88 2.02 11.15
CA SER A 43 23.84 1.17 10.44
C SER A 43 23.19 0.28 9.38
N GLY A 44 21.86 0.24 9.29
CA GLY A 44 21.15 -0.54 8.28
C GLY A 44 21.16 -2.06 8.53
N GLU A 45 21.59 -2.51 9.72
CA GLU A 45 21.58 -3.95 10.08
C GLU A 45 20.15 -4.51 10.20
N ILE A 46 19.14 -3.64 10.24
CA ILE A 46 17.75 -4.02 10.49
C ILE A 46 16.87 -3.38 9.43
N GLU A 47 16.49 -4.16 8.41
CA GLU A 47 15.46 -3.76 7.46
C GLU A 47 14.06 -4.04 8.05
N PRO A 48 13.12 -3.10 7.96
CA PRO A 48 11.77 -3.31 8.44
C PRO A 48 11.05 -4.38 7.58
N PRO A 49 10.27 -5.29 8.19
CA PRO A 49 9.44 -6.20 7.43
C PRO A 49 8.39 -5.40 6.67
N PHE A 50 8.31 -5.60 5.36
CA PHE A 50 7.30 -4.97 4.52
C PHE A 50 5.90 -5.48 4.94
N ILE A 51 5.12 -4.64 5.61
CA ILE A 51 3.76 -4.98 6.03
C ILE A 51 2.84 -4.89 4.81
N GLN A 52 2.57 -6.04 4.18
CA GLN A 52 1.55 -6.14 3.14
C GLN A 52 0.16 -6.06 3.77
N ARG A 53 -0.48 -4.89 3.69
CA ARG A 53 -1.89 -4.75 4.07
C ARG A 53 -2.77 -5.39 3.01
N LYS A 54 -3.49 -6.45 3.39
CA LYS A 54 -4.52 -7.06 2.53
C LYS A 54 -5.61 -6.04 2.25
N SER A 55 -5.88 -5.79 0.97
CA SER A 55 -7.00 -4.96 0.54
C SER A 55 -8.27 -5.81 0.46
N THR A 56 -9.44 -5.21 0.70
CA THR A 56 -10.74 -5.88 0.49
C THR A 56 -10.96 -6.34 -0.96
N LEU A 57 -10.19 -5.81 -1.93
CA LEU A 57 -10.25 -6.26 -3.33
C LEU A 57 -9.27 -7.40 -3.60
N ASP A 58 -8.38 -7.74 -2.66
CA ASP A 58 -7.41 -8.80 -2.85
C ASP A 58 -8.10 -10.14 -2.99
N ASP A 59 -9.17 -10.36 -2.21
CA ASP A 59 -10.03 -11.55 -2.26
C ASP A 59 -10.84 -11.67 -3.56
N HIS A 60 -10.84 -10.61 -4.39
CA HIS A 60 -11.59 -10.54 -5.65
C HIS A 60 -10.70 -10.25 -6.85
N LYS A 61 -9.38 -10.40 -6.71
CA LYS A 61 -8.40 -10.20 -7.80
C LYS A 61 -8.70 -11.08 -9.00
N GLU A 62 -9.03 -12.35 -8.78
CA GLU A 62 -9.32 -13.29 -9.88
C GLU A 62 -10.51 -12.84 -10.72
N PHE A 63 -11.60 -12.43 -10.07
CA PHE A 63 -12.78 -11.90 -10.73
C PHE A 63 -12.48 -10.62 -11.53
N LEU A 64 -11.67 -9.72 -10.96
CA LEU A 64 -11.24 -8.51 -11.64
C LEU A 64 -10.38 -8.83 -12.86
N LEU A 65 -9.53 -9.84 -12.78
CA LEU A 65 -8.67 -10.27 -13.89
C LEU A 65 -9.48 -10.89 -15.03
N ASP A 66 -10.42 -11.78 -14.71
CA ASP A 66 -11.33 -12.37 -15.69
C ASP A 66 -12.19 -11.29 -16.37
N SER A 67 -12.76 -10.38 -15.58
CA SER A 67 -13.52 -9.24 -16.11
C SER A 67 -12.69 -8.33 -17.02
N LEU A 68 -11.39 -8.15 -16.72
CA LEU A 68 -10.46 -7.39 -17.56
C LEU A 68 -10.13 -8.12 -18.86
N GLN A 69 -9.96 -9.45 -18.82
CA GLN A 69 -9.77 -10.28 -20.02
C GLN A 69 -10.98 -10.22 -20.93
N ASN A 70 -12.19 -10.25 -20.35
CA ASN A 70 -13.47 -10.10 -21.02
C ASN A 70 -13.76 -8.66 -21.50
N ARG A 71 -12.77 -7.76 -21.44
CA ARG A 71 -12.85 -6.34 -21.86
C ARG A 71 -14.04 -5.57 -21.28
N LEU A 72 -14.54 -5.96 -20.11
CA LEU A 72 -15.68 -5.28 -19.51
C LEU A 72 -15.31 -3.83 -19.12
N SER A 73 -16.28 -2.93 -19.24
CA SER A 73 -16.12 -1.57 -18.74
C SER A 73 -16.02 -1.57 -17.21
N VAL A 74 -15.23 -0.65 -16.66
CA VAL A 74 -15.07 -0.47 -15.21
C VAL A 74 -16.41 -0.22 -14.51
N LYS A 75 -17.38 0.41 -15.21
CA LYS A 75 -18.75 0.60 -14.71
C LYS A 75 -19.50 -0.74 -14.56
N LEU A 76 -19.39 -1.62 -15.56
CA LEU A 76 -20.03 -2.93 -15.53
C LEU A 76 -19.38 -3.85 -14.50
N MET A 77 -18.05 -3.81 -14.37
CA MET A 77 -17.34 -4.55 -13.31
C MET A 77 -17.80 -4.13 -11.92
N HIS A 78 -18.00 -2.82 -11.72
CA HIS A 78 -18.53 -2.31 -10.45
C HIS A 78 -19.91 -2.88 -10.17
N GLN A 79 -20.80 -2.83 -11.14
CA GLN A 79 -22.17 -3.32 -10.98
C GLN A 79 -22.18 -4.81 -10.64
N LYS A 80 -21.43 -5.64 -11.39
CA LYS A 80 -21.32 -7.08 -11.11
C LYS A 80 -20.71 -7.38 -9.75
N LEU A 81 -19.70 -6.63 -9.31
CA LEU A 81 -19.13 -6.78 -7.96
C LEU A 81 -20.11 -6.40 -6.84
N LEU A 82 -21.04 -5.49 -7.13
CA LEU A 82 -22.09 -5.12 -6.19
C LEU A 82 -23.17 -6.21 -6.13
N GLU A 83 -23.58 -6.73 -7.29
CA GLU A 83 -24.64 -7.72 -7.44
C GLU A 83 -24.21 -9.12 -6.97
N GLU A 84 -23.06 -9.62 -7.42
CA GLU A 84 -22.62 -11.00 -7.16
C GLU A 84 -21.87 -11.15 -5.83
N LYS A 85 -21.20 -10.10 -5.36
CA LYS A 85 -20.28 -10.18 -4.21
C LYS A 85 -20.60 -9.20 -3.08
N SER A 86 -21.67 -8.41 -3.20
CA SER A 86 -22.12 -7.41 -2.20
C SER A 86 -21.03 -6.46 -1.69
N VAL A 87 -19.99 -6.19 -2.50
CA VAL A 87 -18.84 -5.40 -2.05
C VAL A 87 -19.11 -3.90 -2.20
N LEU A 88 -19.41 -3.26 -1.07
CA LEU A 88 -19.61 -1.81 -0.94
C LEU A 88 -18.30 -1.02 -0.97
N LEU A 89 -17.50 -1.16 -2.02
CA LEU A 89 -16.41 -0.22 -2.29
C LEU A 89 -16.93 1.00 -3.04
N SER A 90 -16.20 2.11 -2.98
CA SER A 90 -16.46 3.27 -3.85
C SER A 90 -15.98 2.99 -5.28
N TYR A 91 -16.71 3.50 -6.27
CA TYR A 91 -16.35 3.43 -7.70
C TYR A 91 -14.92 3.93 -7.95
N PHE A 92 -14.50 4.98 -7.25
CA PHE A 92 -13.15 5.55 -7.37
C PHE A 92 -12.06 4.55 -6.98
N ARG A 93 -12.28 3.78 -5.91
CA ARG A 93 -11.32 2.79 -5.40
C ARG A 93 -11.15 1.64 -6.39
N ARG A 94 -12.25 1.16 -6.99
CA ARG A 94 -12.20 0.15 -8.07
C ARG A 94 -11.54 0.67 -9.34
N LYS A 95 -11.88 1.90 -9.79
CA LYS A 95 -11.22 2.52 -10.95
C LYS A 95 -9.70 2.65 -10.76
N LYS A 96 -9.26 3.02 -9.56
CA LYS A 96 -7.83 3.10 -9.20
C LYS A 96 -7.16 1.74 -9.25
N VAL A 97 -7.80 0.69 -8.72
CA VAL A 97 -7.25 -0.68 -8.78
C VAL A 97 -7.19 -1.19 -10.21
N CYS A 98 -8.27 -1.10 -10.99
CA CYS A 98 -8.27 -1.54 -12.38
C CYS A 98 -7.23 -0.77 -13.23
N SER A 99 -7.02 0.53 -12.97
CA SER A 99 -5.99 1.30 -13.69
C SER A 99 -4.57 0.91 -13.28
N GLN A 100 -4.33 0.59 -12.01
CA GLN A 100 -3.06 0.04 -11.53
C GLN A 100 -2.78 -1.34 -12.12
N THR A 101 -3.77 -2.24 -12.14
CA THR A 101 -3.64 -3.58 -12.72
C THR A 101 -3.42 -3.55 -14.23
N LYS A 102 -4.05 -2.61 -14.94
CA LYS A 102 -3.75 -2.36 -16.36
C LYS A 102 -2.29 -1.89 -16.51
N ARG A 103 -1.86 -0.91 -15.72
CA ARG A 103 -0.47 -0.38 -15.79
C ARG A 103 0.59 -1.43 -15.52
N SER A 104 0.35 -2.37 -14.59
CA SER A 104 1.32 -3.42 -14.27
C SER A 104 1.36 -4.56 -15.29
N LYS A 105 0.30 -4.75 -16.10
CA LYS A 105 0.21 -5.78 -17.16
C LYS A 105 0.38 -5.22 -18.57
N LEU A 106 0.49 -3.91 -18.74
CA LEU A 106 0.72 -3.31 -20.05
C LEU A 106 2.21 -3.43 -20.40
N PRO A 107 2.59 -4.13 -21.48
CA PRO A 107 3.90 -3.90 -22.07
C PRO A 107 4.03 -2.40 -22.41
N LEU A 108 5.25 -1.87 -22.41
CA LEU A 108 5.68 -0.46 -22.59
C LEU A 108 5.12 0.29 -23.83
N TYR A 109 4.08 -0.20 -24.50
CA TYR A 109 3.54 0.33 -25.75
C TYR A 109 2.21 1.11 -25.62
N ALA A 110 1.65 1.26 -24.41
CA ALA A 110 0.36 1.95 -24.21
C ALA A 110 0.49 3.42 -23.75
N SER A 111 1.59 4.09 -24.07
CA SER A 111 1.76 5.54 -23.85
C SER A 111 0.82 6.39 -24.73
N ASN A 112 0.17 5.79 -25.75
CA ASN A 112 -0.46 6.57 -26.83
C ASN A 112 -1.98 6.77 -26.69
N TYR A 113 -2.63 6.32 -25.61
CA TYR A 113 -4.09 6.44 -25.46
C TYR A 113 -4.57 7.46 -24.41
N SER A 114 -3.68 8.27 -23.84
CA SER A 114 -4.10 9.39 -22.96
C SER A 114 -4.38 10.70 -23.71
N ALA A 115 -4.22 10.76 -25.04
CA ALA A 115 -4.27 12.01 -25.81
C ALA A 115 -5.60 12.26 -26.56
N ARG A 116 -6.53 11.29 -26.65
CA ARG A 116 -7.72 11.45 -27.52
C ARG A 116 -8.99 12.01 -26.86
N ASP A 117 -9.08 12.06 -25.53
CA ASP A 117 -10.28 12.59 -24.84
C ASP A 117 -10.11 14.03 -24.33
N ARG A 118 -9.34 14.86 -25.03
CA ARG A 118 -9.34 16.33 -24.85
C ARG A 118 -9.62 17.06 -26.16
N LYS A 119 -10.64 16.63 -26.91
CA LYS A 119 -11.28 17.43 -27.96
C LYS A 119 -12.52 16.68 -28.45
N SER A 120 -13.66 16.99 -27.86
CA SER A 120 -14.91 17.12 -28.61
C SER A 120 -15.89 17.96 -27.80
N LYS A 121 -16.14 19.14 -28.38
CA LYS A 121 -17.16 20.16 -28.14
C LYS A 121 -18.05 20.03 -26.91
#